data_AF-A0A9W8SDP3-F1
#
_entry.id   AF-A0A9W8SDP3-F1
#
_cell.length_a   1.000
_cell.length_b   1.000
_cell.length_c   1.000
_cell.angle_alpha   90.00
_cell.angle_beta   90.00
_cell.angle_gamma   90.00
#
_symmetry.space_group_name_H-M   'P 1'
#
loop_
_entity.id
_entity.type
_entity.pdbx_description
1 polymer ?
#
loop_
_entity_poly.entity_id
_entity_poly.type
_entity_poly.pdbx_seq_one_letter_code
_entity_poly.pdbx_strand_id
1 'polypeptide(L)'
;MAPVDRVDHNTLEQQLKDIIQDLYQIMVQVSTYDSVGRSSREVLINEIKTLSDSLRNLHTSAAPPHVLPSVPPELLEYVEHGRNPDIYTREFVELVRRGNQLMRGKLNAFGTFRDVLAENITTAMPELRDDVVQVVEATGGVPPGRRSGEQQQQQPQQNGTSSNNVSSAATT
;
A
#
# COMPACT_ATOMS: atom_id res chain seq x y z
N MET A 1 7.42 -17.54 -1.82
CA MET A 1 6.98 -16.81 -0.62
C MET A 1 6.68 -17.85 0.45
N ALA A 2 7.37 -17.80 1.59
CA ALA A 2 7.10 -18.72 2.70
C ALA A 2 5.70 -18.44 3.27
N PRO A 3 4.97 -19.47 3.75
CA PRO A 3 3.68 -19.25 4.38
C PRO A 3 3.94 -18.50 5.68
N VAL A 4 3.46 -17.26 5.75
CA VAL A 4 3.43 -16.49 6.99
C VAL A 4 2.41 -17.20 7.87
N ASP A 5 2.85 -17.79 8.99
CA ASP A 5 1.95 -18.31 10.02
C ASP A 5 0.96 -17.18 10.34
N ARG A 6 -0.29 -17.39 9.95
CA ARG A 6 -1.34 -16.41 10.18
C ARG A 6 -1.59 -16.46 11.68
N VAL A 7 -0.98 -15.54 12.42
CA VAL A 7 -1.44 -15.20 13.77
C VAL A 7 -2.97 -15.11 13.70
N ASP A 8 -3.68 -15.77 14.61
CA ASP A 8 -5.14 -15.75 14.60
C ASP A 8 -5.63 -14.40 15.15
N HIS A 9 -5.64 -13.39 14.28
CA HIS A 9 -5.98 -12.00 14.61
C HIS A 9 -7.37 -11.90 15.25
N ASN A 10 -8.29 -12.81 14.90
CA ASN A 10 -9.64 -12.85 15.47
C ASN A 10 -9.60 -13.22 16.95
N THR A 11 -8.73 -14.14 17.35
CA THR A 11 -8.60 -14.53 18.76
C THR A 11 -8.01 -13.40 19.59
N LEU A 12 -7.00 -12.70 19.06
CA LEU A 12 -6.40 -11.53 19.73
C LEU A 12 -7.41 -10.39 19.85
N GLU A 13 -8.18 -10.13 18.78
CA GLU A 13 -9.25 -9.13 18.79
C GLU A 13 -10.33 -9.48 19.82
N GLN A 14 -10.73 -10.75 19.91
CA GLN A 14 -11.71 -11.20 20.88
C GLN A 14 -11.19 -11.03 22.31
N GLN A 15 -9.96 -11.45 22.59
CA GLN A 15 -9.32 -11.25 23.91
C GLN A 15 -9.27 -9.76 24.29
N LEU A 16 -8.98 -8.87 23.33
CA LEU A 16 -8.97 -7.42 23.58
C LEU A 16 -10.37 -6.88 23.90
N LYS A 17 -11.41 -7.36 23.21
CA LYS A 17 -12.81 -7.01 23.50
C LYS A 17 -13.24 -7.51 24.88
N ASP A 18 -12.85 -8.72 25.25
CA ASP A 18 -13.14 -9.30 26.56
C ASP A 18 -12.49 -8.45 27.67
N ILE A 19 -11.25 -7.98 27.49
CA ILE A 19 -10.58 -7.07 28.45
C ILE A 19 -11.31 -5.73 28.57
N ILE A 20 -11.77 -5.14 27.47
CA ILE A 20 -12.55 -3.89 27.50
C ILE A 20 -13.86 -4.12 28.27
N GLN A 21 -14.50 -5.27 28.08
CA GLN A 21 -15.71 -5.66 28.80
C GLN A 21 -15.44 -5.85 30.30
N ASP A 22 -14.35 -6.52 30.68
CA ASP A 22 -13.91 -6.69 32.08
C ASP A 22 -13.71 -5.32 32.75
N LEU A 23 -13.03 -4.38 32.07
CA LEU A 23 -12.83 -3.02 32.57
C LEU A 23 -14.15 -2.25 32.75
N TYR A 24 -15.08 -2.38 31.81
CA TYR A 24 -16.40 -1.76 31.90
C TYR A 24 -17.21 -2.34 33.09
N GLN A 25 -17.17 -3.66 33.25
CA GLN A 25 -17.86 -4.36 34.34
C GLN A 25 -17.31 -3.93 35.72
N ILE A 26 -15.99 -3.83 35.87
CA ILE A 26 -15.34 -3.31 37.08
C ILE A 26 -15.80 -1.88 37.36
N MET A 27 -15.81 -1.00 36.35
CA MET A 27 -16.27 0.38 36.51
C MET A 27 -17.71 0.46 37.04
N VAL A 28 -18.63 -0.34 36.49
CA VAL A 28 -20.03 -0.39 36.95
C VAL A 28 -20.14 -0.91 38.39
N GLN A 29 -19.40 -1.96 38.73
CA GLN A 29 -19.41 -2.52 40.10
C GLN A 29 -18.82 -1.57 41.13
N VAL A 30 -17.78 -0.82 40.78
CA VAL A 30 -17.19 0.22 41.64
C VAL A 30 -18.15 1.40 41.80
N SER A 31 -18.82 1.84 40.73
CA SER A 31 -19.80 2.93 40.80
C SER A 31 -21.02 2.59 41.67
N THR A 32 -21.33 1.32 41.84
CA THR A 32 -22.48 0.84 42.64
C THR A 32 -22.04 0.16 43.94
N TYR A 33 -20.77 0.36 44.32
CA TYR A 33 -20.19 -0.28 45.49
C TYR A 33 -20.96 0.10 46.76
N ASP A 34 -21.46 -0.91 47.47
CA ASP A 34 -22.19 -0.78 48.74
C ASP A 34 -23.53 0.02 48.68
N SER A 35 -23.99 0.41 47.49
CA SER A 35 -25.24 1.18 47.34
C SER A 35 -26.50 0.34 47.58
N VAL A 36 -26.39 -0.99 47.54
CA VAL A 36 -27.52 -1.94 47.61
C VAL A 36 -27.52 -2.79 48.89
N GLY A 37 -26.66 -2.47 49.87
CA GLY A 37 -26.59 -3.19 51.16
C GLY A 37 -26.14 -4.66 51.07
N ARG A 38 -25.69 -5.11 49.89
CA ARG A 38 -25.03 -6.40 49.69
C ARG A 38 -23.54 -6.15 49.46
N SER A 39 -22.69 -6.86 50.19
CA SER A 39 -21.23 -6.79 50.01
C SER A 39 -20.86 -7.24 48.59
N SER A 40 -20.56 -6.30 47.69
CA SER A 40 -20.06 -6.55 46.33
C SER A 40 -18.55 -6.82 46.30
N ARG A 41 -17.92 -6.89 47.47
CA ARG A 41 -16.47 -7.09 47.63
C ARG A 41 -15.95 -8.36 46.97
N GLU A 42 -16.62 -9.49 47.18
CA GLU A 42 -16.18 -10.78 46.62
C GLU A 42 -16.28 -10.79 45.10
N VAL A 43 -17.33 -10.18 44.54
CA VAL A 43 -17.53 -10.05 43.10
C VAL A 43 -16.42 -9.21 42.49
N LEU A 44 -16.11 -8.04 43.07
CA LEU A 44 -15.06 -7.16 42.60
C LEU A 44 -13.68 -7.83 42.62
N ILE A 45 -13.37 -8.61 43.68
CA ILE A 45 -12.13 -9.38 43.76
C ILE A 45 -12.04 -10.41 42.63
N ASN A 46 -13.15 -11.06 42.29
CA ASN A 46 -13.19 -12.04 41.20
C ASN A 46 -13.03 -11.35 39.84
N GLU A 47 -13.68 -10.21 39.58
CA GLU A 47 -13.50 -9.45 38.33
C GLU A 47 -12.06 -8.98 38.13
N ILE A 48 -11.39 -8.51 39.19
CA ILE A 48 -9.98 -8.10 39.11
C ILE A 48 -9.08 -9.30 38.79
N LYS A 49 -9.38 -10.49 39.33
CA LYS A 49 -8.65 -11.73 38.98
C LYS A 49 -8.90 -12.11 37.53
N THR A 50 -10.14 -12.07 37.06
CA THR A 50 -10.50 -12.32 35.65
C THR A 50 -9.72 -11.38 34.74
N LEU A 51 -9.73 -10.07 35.00
CA LEU A 51 -8.97 -9.08 34.24
C LEU A 51 -7.46 -9.41 34.21
N SER A 52 -6.88 -9.78 35.36
CA SER A 52 -5.47 -10.16 35.43
C SER A 52 -5.15 -11.40 34.58
N ASP A 53 -6.04 -12.38 34.54
CA ASP A 53 -5.86 -13.59 33.73
C ASP A 53 -6.08 -13.29 32.24
N SER A 54 -7.08 -12.48 31.89
CA SER A 54 -7.31 -11.97 30.54
C SER A 54 -6.07 -11.24 29.98
N LEU A 55 -5.46 -10.34 30.76
CA LEU A 55 -4.23 -9.62 30.36
C LEU A 55 -3.03 -10.55 30.17
N ARG A 56 -2.87 -11.57 31.01
CA ARG A 56 -1.80 -12.58 30.87
C ARG A 56 -2.00 -13.45 29.64
N ASN A 57 -3.25 -13.82 29.36
CA ASN A 57 -3.61 -14.60 28.18
C ASN A 57 -3.33 -13.80 26.91
N LEU A 58 -3.68 -12.51 26.88
CA LEU A 58 -3.36 -11.59 25.77
C LEU A 58 -1.85 -11.49 25.55
N HIS A 59 -1.08 -11.23 26.61
CA HIS A 59 0.37 -11.14 26.52
C HIS A 59 0.99 -12.42 25.96
N THR A 60 0.55 -13.59 26.43
CA THR A 60 1.06 -14.88 25.96
C THR A 60 0.68 -15.16 24.50
N SER A 61 -0.51 -14.73 24.09
CA SER A 61 -1.00 -14.89 22.71
C SER A 61 -0.29 -13.95 21.72
N ALA A 62 0.11 -12.77 22.17
CA ALA A 62 0.85 -11.77 21.39
C ALA A 62 2.38 -11.94 21.46
N ALA A 63 2.89 -12.80 22.36
CA ALA A 63 4.30 -13.04 22.54
C ALA A 63 4.87 -14.05 21.50
N PRO A 64 6.19 -14.02 21.25
CA PRO A 64 6.86 -15.01 20.40
C PRO A 64 6.52 -16.44 20.82
N PRO A 65 6.20 -17.35 19.88
CA PRO A 65 6.54 -17.32 18.45
C PRO A 65 5.54 -16.59 17.53
N HIS A 66 4.46 -16.01 18.05
CA HIS A 66 3.47 -15.29 17.25
C HIS A 66 3.98 -13.90 16.89
N VAL A 67 4.64 -13.77 15.74
CA VAL A 67 5.20 -12.48 15.29
C VAL A 67 4.08 -11.63 14.72
N LEU A 68 3.66 -10.61 15.48
CA LEU A 68 2.78 -9.57 14.98
C LEU A 68 3.47 -8.78 13.84
N PRO A 69 2.71 -8.30 12.84
CA PRO A 69 3.28 -7.47 11.80
C PRO A 69 3.87 -6.18 12.39
N SER A 70 5.01 -5.76 11.84
CA SER A 70 5.64 -4.49 12.23
C SER A 70 4.74 -3.32 11.85
N VAL A 71 4.40 -2.48 12.82
CA VAL A 71 3.60 -1.26 12.62
C VAL A 71 4.54 -0.05 12.56
N PRO A 72 4.45 0.79 11.52
CA PRO A 72 5.16 2.07 11.46
C PRO A 72 4.92 2.95 12.70
N PRO A 73 5.94 3.61 13.26
CA PRO A 73 5.78 4.45 14.45
C PRO A 73 4.83 5.64 14.18
N GLU A 74 4.77 6.14 12.96
CA GLU A 74 3.85 7.22 12.59
C GLU A 74 2.38 6.77 12.68
N LEU A 75 2.09 5.48 12.43
CA LEU A 75 0.75 4.95 12.60
C LEU A 75 0.34 4.88 14.08
N LEU A 76 1.30 4.62 14.97
CA LEU A 76 1.05 4.64 16.42
C LEU A 76 0.67 6.05 16.89
N GLU A 77 1.34 7.08 16.38
CA GLU A 77 1.03 8.48 16.67
C GLU A 77 -0.41 8.84 16.25
N TYR A 78 -0.91 8.31 15.13
CA TYR A 78 -2.29 8.53 14.71
C TYR A 78 -3.29 7.95 15.74
N VAL A 79 -3.04 6.73 16.20
CA VAL A 79 -3.90 6.06 17.19
C VAL A 79 -3.84 6.79 18.54
N GLU A 80 -2.66 7.21 18.99
CA GLU A 80 -2.46 7.94 20.26
C GLU A 80 -3.25 9.25 20.30
N HIS A 81 -3.30 9.98 19.17
CA HIS A 81 -4.07 11.21 19.05
C HIS A 81 -5.56 11.00 18.72
N GLY A 82 -6.03 9.75 18.66
CA GLY A 82 -7.42 9.41 18.31
C GLY A 82 -7.78 9.70 16.85
N ARG A 83 -6.81 9.83 15.95
CA ARG A 83 -7.03 10.00 14.51
C ARG A 83 -7.21 8.64 13.85
N ASN A 84 -8.06 8.58 12.83
CA ASN A 84 -8.26 7.34 12.07
C ASN A 84 -6.93 6.91 11.37
N PRO A 85 -6.37 5.72 11.69
CA PRO A 85 -5.13 5.23 11.08
C PRO A 85 -5.24 5.01 9.57
N ASP A 86 -6.44 4.83 9.01
CA ASP A 86 -6.65 4.72 7.56
C ASP A 86 -6.24 5.99 6.80
N ILE A 87 -6.18 7.13 7.48
CA ILE A 87 -5.74 8.37 6.85
C ILE A 87 -4.23 8.30 6.54
N TYR A 88 -3.42 7.71 7.42
CA TYR A 88 -1.99 7.52 7.15
C TYR A 88 -1.77 6.63 5.91
N THR A 89 -2.50 5.52 5.81
CA THR A 89 -2.33 4.60 4.69
C THR A 89 -2.77 5.26 3.37
N ARG A 90 -3.83 6.05 3.40
CA ARG A 90 -4.25 6.89 2.28
C ARG A 90 -3.18 7.92 1.89
N GLU A 91 -2.69 8.71 2.85
CA GLU A 91 -1.65 9.72 2.62
C GLU A 91 -0.36 9.10 2.08
N PHE A 92 0.00 7.90 2.57
CA PHE A 92 1.15 7.14 2.07
C PHE A 92 0.99 6.75 0.61
N VAL A 93 -0.17 6.21 0.22
CA VAL A 93 -0.45 5.87 -1.19
C VAL A 93 -0.45 7.12 -2.07
N GLU A 94 -1.03 8.23 -1.60
CA GLU A 94 -1.03 9.50 -2.31
C GLU A 94 0.40 10.05 -2.48
N LEU A 95 1.24 9.94 -1.45
CA LEU A 95 2.65 10.34 -1.48
C LEU A 95 3.45 9.50 -2.49
N VAL A 96 3.31 8.18 -2.44
CA VAL A 96 3.99 7.26 -3.38
C VAL A 96 3.55 7.55 -4.81
N ARG A 97 2.26 7.75 -5.05
CA ARG A 97 1.73 8.11 -6.37
C ARG A 97 2.33 9.44 -6.86
N ARG A 98 2.31 10.47 -6.03
CA ARG A 98 2.88 11.79 -6.36
C ARG A 98 4.37 11.70 -6.64
N GLY A 99 5.12 10.96 -5.82
CA GLY A 99 6.54 10.71 -5.99
C GLY A 99 6.84 10.00 -7.31
N ASN A 100 6.11 8.94 -7.64
CA ASN A 100 6.27 8.20 -8.89
C ASN A 100 5.97 9.07 -10.12
N GLN A 101 4.90 9.87 -10.08
CA GLN A 101 4.59 10.81 -11.17
C GLN A 101 5.67 11.88 -11.33
N LEU A 102 6.15 12.45 -10.21
CA LEU A 102 7.22 13.44 -10.23
C LEU A 102 8.51 12.87 -10.82
N MET A 103 8.90 11.65 -10.42
CA MET A 103 10.10 11.00 -10.95
C MET A 103 9.98 10.71 -12.44
N ARG A 104 8.83 10.22 -12.90
CA ARG A 104 8.56 10.02 -14.34
C ARG A 104 8.62 11.34 -15.11
N GLY A 105 8.06 12.42 -14.56
CA GLY A 105 8.14 13.75 -15.14
C GLY A 105 9.59 14.25 -15.27
N LYS A 106 10.41 14.07 -14.21
CA LYS A 106 11.84 14.42 -14.24
C LYS A 106 12.61 13.61 -15.29
N LEU A 107 12.39 12.29 -15.33
CA LEU A 107 13.02 11.42 -16.33
C LEU A 107 12.69 11.86 -17.75
N ASN A 108 11.42 12.17 -18.03
CA ASN A 108 11.00 12.67 -19.34
C ASN A 108 11.64 14.02 -19.66
N ALA A 109 11.65 14.96 -18.71
CA ALA A 109 12.25 16.28 -18.91
C ALA A 109 13.76 16.20 -19.18
N PHE A 110 14.50 15.36 -18.43
CA PHE A 110 15.91 15.12 -18.68
C PHE A 110 16.15 14.41 -20.02
N GLY A 111 15.28 13.48 -20.41
CA GLY A 111 15.31 12.85 -21.73
C GLY A 111 15.16 13.87 -22.86
N THR A 112 14.14 14.73 -22.79
CA THR A 112 13.94 15.81 -23.78
C THR A 112 15.11 16.79 -23.80
N PHE A 113 15.62 17.18 -22.63
CA PHE A 113 16.77 18.08 -22.54
C PHE A 113 18.02 17.47 -23.19
N ARG A 114 18.31 16.20 -22.91
CA ARG A 114 19.40 15.46 -23.55
C ARG A 114 19.26 15.49 -25.07
N ASP A 115 18.08 15.19 -25.59
CA ASP A 115 17.84 15.09 -27.04
C ASP A 115 18.05 16.43 -27.75
N VAL A 116 17.49 17.52 -27.18
CA VAL A 116 17.66 18.88 -27.72
C VAL A 116 19.12 19.33 -27.62
N LEU A 117 19.81 19.04 -26.52
CA LEU A 117 21.21 19.38 -26.36
C LEU A 117 22.08 18.63 -27.38
N ALA A 118 21.83 17.34 -27.59
CA ALA A 118 22.54 16.53 -28.58
C ALA A 118 22.36 17.07 -30.01
N GLU A 119 21.14 17.47 -30.38
CA GLU A 119 20.85 18.09 -31.68
C GLU A 119 21.62 19.42 -31.87
N ASN A 120 21.64 20.27 -30.84
CA ASN A 120 22.36 21.54 -30.91
C ASN A 120 23.88 21.33 -31.01
N ILE A 121 24.46 20.39 -30.25
CA ILE A 121 25.89 20.09 -30.32
C ILE A 121 26.26 19.52 -31.69
N THR A 122 25.50 18.57 -32.22
CA THR A 122 25.78 17.97 -33.56
C THR A 122 25.64 18.96 -34.72
N THR A 123 24.84 20.02 -34.54
CA THR A 123 24.68 21.12 -35.47
C THR A 123 25.83 22.13 -35.36
N ALA A 124 26.20 22.52 -34.15
CA ALA A 124 27.23 23.53 -33.91
C ALA A 124 28.67 22.99 -34.05
N MET A 125 28.89 21.71 -33.75
CA MET A 125 30.19 21.03 -33.72
C MET A 125 30.08 19.66 -34.41
N PRO A 126 30.13 19.62 -35.76
CA PRO A 126 29.97 18.38 -36.53
C PRO A 126 31.03 17.31 -36.23
N GLU A 127 32.21 17.70 -35.77
CA GLU A 127 33.32 16.81 -35.39
C GLU A 127 33.03 15.96 -34.15
N LEU A 128 32.07 16.36 -33.31
CA LEU A 128 31.69 15.65 -32.08
C LEU A 128 30.50 14.70 -32.28
N ARG A 129 30.03 14.50 -33.52
CA ARG A 129 28.80 13.75 -33.79
C ARG A 129 28.84 12.31 -33.27
N ASP A 130 29.93 11.61 -33.52
CA ASP A 130 30.07 10.20 -33.13
C ASP A 130 30.09 10.05 -31.60
N ASP A 131 30.79 10.96 -30.90
CA ASP A 131 30.83 10.99 -29.44
C ASP A 131 29.45 11.31 -28.83
N VAL A 132 28.73 12.28 -29.40
CA VAL A 132 27.37 12.62 -28.95
C VAL A 132 26.40 11.46 -29.14
N VAL A 133 26.48 10.75 -30.27
CA VAL A 133 25.67 9.56 -30.53
C VAL A 133 25.95 8.49 -29.47
N GLN A 134 27.22 8.24 -29.16
CA GLN A 134 27.60 7.26 -28.13
C GLN A 134 27.03 7.63 -26.75
N VAL A 135 27.09 8.90 -26.35
CA VAL A 135 26.56 9.38 -25.06
C VAL A 135 25.03 9.30 -25.01
N VAL A 136 24.35 9.63 -26.10
CA VAL A 136 22.88 9.53 -26.16
C VAL A 136 22.42 8.08 -26.05
N GLU A 137 23.08 7.15 -26.76
CA GLU A 137 22.77 5.72 -26.65
C GLU A 137 23.07 5.17 -25.24
N ALA A 138 24.22 5.54 -24.65
CA ALA A 138 24.59 5.13 -23.30
C ALA A 138 23.62 5.62 -22.21
N THR A 139 22.92 6.74 -22.46
CA THR A 139 21.91 7.31 -21.56
C THR A 139 20.48 6.89 -21.91
N GLY A 140 20.31 5.87 -22.77
CA GLY A 140 19.00 5.30 -23.14
C GLY A 140 18.18 6.18 -24.08
N GLY A 141 18.85 7.01 -24.88
CA GLY A 141 18.23 7.89 -25.87
C GLY A 141 18.33 7.39 -27.29
N VAL A 142 17.47 7.94 -28.16
CA VAL A 142 17.52 7.67 -29.59
C VAL A 142 18.38 8.75 -30.26
N PRO A 143 19.50 8.39 -30.91
CA PRO A 143 20.40 9.36 -31.52
C PRO A 143 19.76 10.17 -32.66
N PRO A 144 20.15 11.44 -32.83
CA PRO A 144 19.65 12.30 -33.91
C PRO A 144 20.07 11.72 -35.27
N GLY A 145 19.08 11.44 -36.14
CA GLY A 145 19.28 10.81 -37.45
C GLY A 145 18.59 9.45 -37.62
N ARG A 146 18.44 8.63 -36.55
CA ARG A 146 17.65 7.38 -36.61
C ARG A 146 16.14 7.60 -36.58
N ARG A 147 15.65 8.70 -35.99
CA ARG A 147 14.20 9.00 -35.86
C ARG A 147 13.46 9.11 -37.20
N SER A 148 14.15 9.44 -38.28
CA SER A 148 13.54 9.66 -39.60
C SER A 148 13.33 8.38 -40.42
N GLY A 149 13.88 7.24 -39.98
CA GLY A 149 13.88 5.99 -40.77
C GLY A 149 12.69 5.05 -40.56
N GLU A 150 11.89 5.22 -39.49
CA GLU A 150 10.90 4.22 -39.06
C GLU A 150 9.42 4.61 -39.29
N GLN A 151 9.13 5.81 -39.85
CA GLN A 151 7.74 6.26 -40.08
C GLN A 151 7.16 5.94 -41.48
N GLN A 152 7.86 5.20 -42.34
CA GLN A 152 7.34 4.79 -43.66
C GLN A 152 7.23 3.27 -43.81
N GLN A 153 6.27 2.64 -43.10
CA GLN A 153 5.61 1.40 -43.55
C GLN A 153 4.40 1.06 -42.67
N GLN A 154 3.24 1.67 -42.98
CA GLN A 154 1.93 1.06 -42.72
C GLN A 154 0.91 1.70 -43.68
N GLN A 155 0.71 1.05 -44.83
CA GLN A 155 -0.45 1.29 -45.70
C GLN A 155 -1.66 0.52 -45.14
N PRO A 156 -2.88 1.09 -45.18
CA PRO A 156 -4.09 0.35 -44.84
C PRO A 156 -4.52 -0.53 -46.02
N GLN A 157 -4.49 -1.84 -45.85
CA GLN A 157 -5.02 -2.80 -46.82
C GLN A 157 -6.51 -3.01 -46.53
N GLN A 158 -7.37 -2.40 -47.34
CA GLN A 158 -8.76 -2.83 -47.49
C GLN A 158 -8.77 -4.14 -48.27
N ASN A 159 -9.39 -5.18 -47.70
CA ASN A 159 -10.02 -6.22 -48.51
C ASN A 159 -11.16 -6.87 -47.74
N GLY A 160 -12.32 -6.91 -48.39
CA GLY A 160 -13.57 -7.38 -47.83
C GLY A 160 -13.75 -8.89 -47.85
N THR A 161 -14.85 -9.27 -47.21
CA THR A 161 -15.65 -10.49 -47.39
C THR A 161 -15.07 -11.80 -46.85
N SER A 162 -15.64 -12.24 -45.73
CA SER A 162 -15.99 -13.65 -45.54
C SER A 162 -17.25 -13.74 -44.66
N SER A 163 -18.33 -14.17 -45.29
CA SER A 163 -19.51 -14.73 -44.65
C SER A 163 -19.10 -15.87 -43.71
N ASN A 164 -19.64 -15.90 -42.49
CA ASN A 164 -20.01 -17.17 -41.88
C ASN A 164 -21.07 -16.97 -40.77
N ASN A 165 -22.30 -17.29 -41.17
CA ASN A 165 -23.30 -18.09 -40.47
C ASN A 165 -22.97 -18.53 -39.03
N VAL A 166 -23.80 -18.08 -38.07
CA VAL A 166 -24.14 -18.87 -36.89
C VAL A 166 -25.65 -18.76 -36.67
N SER A 167 -26.29 -19.92 -36.73
CA SER A 167 -27.70 -20.18 -36.48
C SER A 167 -28.20 -19.63 -35.15
N SER A 168 -29.32 -18.91 -35.21
CA SER A 168 -30.22 -18.73 -34.08
C SER A 168 -31.43 -19.63 -34.30
N ALA A 169 -31.43 -20.79 -33.65
CA ALA A 169 -32.60 -21.65 -33.51
C ALA A 169 -32.74 -22.01 -32.03
N ALA A 170 -33.72 -21.42 -31.35
CA ALA A 170 -34.87 -22.15 -30.80
C ALA A 170 -35.52 -21.34 -29.67
N THR A 171 -36.77 -20.97 -29.94
CA THR A 171 -37.83 -20.60 -29.02
C THR A 171 -38.27 -21.81 -28.20
N THR A 172 -38.57 -21.64 -26.91
CA THR A 172 -39.84 -22.01 -26.22
C THR A 172 -39.73 -21.63 -24.76
#